data_AF-A0A0C2YT09-F1
#
_entry.id   AF-A0A0C2YT09-F1
#
_cell.length_a   1.000
_cell.length_b   1.000
_cell.length_c   1.000
_cell.angle_alpha   90.00
_cell.angle_beta   90.00
_cell.angle_gamma   90.00
#
_symmetry.space_group_name_H-M   'P 1'
#
loop_
_entity.id
_entity.type
_entity.pdbx_description
1 polymer ?
#
loop_
_entity_poly.entity_id
_entity_poly.type
_entity_poly.pdbx_seq_one_letter_code
_entity_poly.pdbx_strand_id
1 'polypeptide(L)'
;MAISLSDADSLARLDGNGILCHEHALWSAAMPTRNVVLTDHQSELIERLVTSGRYQNASEVLREGLRLIEVRDMEDQARLETLRAAIQVGIDDIEAGRYTVLRGERELKSHLKRLADAAIAGLPAE
;
A
#
# COMPACT_ATOMS: atom_id res chain seq x y z
N MET A 1 14.98 -0.07 26.83
CA MET A 1 14.34 -1.39 26.61
C MET A 1 14.74 -1.86 25.21
N ALA A 2 15.40 -3.01 25.07
CA ALA A 2 15.78 -3.57 23.77
C ALA A 2 14.69 -4.55 23.31
N ILE A 3 14.16 -4.41 22.09
CA ILE A 3 13.01 -5.18 21.58
C ILE A 3 13.44 -5.89 20.29
N SER A 4 13.34 -7.22 20.25
CA SER A 4 13.98 -8.09 19.23
C SER A 4 12.96 -8.77 18.30
N LEU A 5 12.87 -8.36 17.02
CA LEU A 5 11.92 -8.88 16.03
C LEU A 5 12.32 -10.27 15.47
N SER A 6 11.63 -11.35 15.88
CA SER A 6 11.71 -12.72 15.32
C SER A 6 10.40 -13.30 14.78
N ASP A 7 10.34 -13.78 13.52
CA ASP A 7 9.36 -14.78 13.02
C ASP A 7 10.13 -15.89 12.28
N ALA A 8 9.83 -17.15 12.59
CA ALA A 8 10.43 -18.34 11.98
C ALA A 8 9.33 -19.18 11.36
N ASP A 9 9.38 -19.41 10.04
CA ASP A 9 8.59 -20.45 9.40
C ASP A 9 9.50 -21.26 8.46
N SER A 10 9.64 -22.55 8.79
CA SER A 10 10.63 -23.47 8.24
C SER A 10 9.96 -24.41 7.24
N LEU A 11 9.97 -24.06 5.96
CA LEU A 11 9.55 -24.96 4.89
C LEU A 11 10.76 -25.70 4.31
N ALA A 12 11.05 -26.89 4.86
CA ALA A 12 11.97 -27.83 4.24
C ALA A 12 11.31 -28.45 2.99
N ARG A 13 11.91 -28.26 1.81
CA ARG A 13 11.51 -28.96 0.57
C ARG A 13 12.45 -30.14 0.34
N LEU A 14 11.88 -31.34 0.25
CA LEU A 14 12.58 -32.55 -0.18
C LEU A 14 12.78 -32.50 -1.70
N ASP A 15 13.96 -32.87 -2.18
CA ASP A 15 14.15 -33.13 -3.62
C ASP A 15 13.69 -34.55 -3.99
N GLY A 16 13.52 -34.78 -5.30
CA GLY A 16 12.93 -36.00 -5.86
C GLY A 16 13.75 -37.29 -5.65
N ASN A 17 14.86 -37.26 -4.91
CA ASN A 17 15.70 -38.42 -4.62
C ASN A 17 15.90 -38.69 -3.12
N GLY A 18 15.29 -37.90 -2.23
CA GLY A 18 15.26 -38.19 -0.79
C GLY A 18 16.60 -38.09 -0.06
N ILE A 19 17.57 -37.34 -0.60
CA ILE A 19 18.89 -37.13 0.01
C ILE A 19 19.03 -35.66 0.39
N LEU A 20 19.26 -35.39 1.68
CA LEU A 20 19.58 -34.05 2.19
C LEU A 20 20.97 -33.63 1.70
N CYS A 21 21.02 -32.86 0.62
CA CYS A 21 22.25 -32.19 0.16
C CYS A 21 22.61 -31.06 1.15
N HIS A 22 23.59 -31.30 2.01
CA HIS A 22 24.23 -30.25 2.81
C HIS A 22 25.25 -29.49 1.96
N GLU A 23 24.77 -28.55 1.15
CA GLU A 23 25.61 -27.47 0.64
C GLU A 23 25.59 -26.35 1.69
N HIS A 24 26.75 -26.10 2.32
CA HIS A 24 26.94 -25.09 3.37
C HIS A 24 26.71 -23.67 2.81
N ALA A 25 25.44 -23.28 2.66
CA ALA A 25 25.05 -21.88 2.72
C ALA A 25 25.22 -21.43 4.17
N LEU A 26 26.35 -20.78 4.48
CA LEU A 26 26.52 -19.93 5.65
C LEU A 26 25.63 -18.69 5.50
N TRP A 27 24.31 -18.89 5.33
CA TRP A 27 23.33 -17.85 5.56
C TRP A 27 23.39 -17.59 7.06
N SER A 28 23.89 -16.41 7.43
CA SER A 28 23.65 -15.88 8.76
C SER A 28 22.14 -15.78 8.94
N ALA A 29 21.53 -16.82 9.51
CA ALA A 29 20.17 -16.83 10.01
C ALA A 29 20.02 -15.94 11.26
N ALA A 30 20.99 -15.06 11.53
CA ALA A 30 20.85 -14.01 12.53
C ALA A 30 19.99 -12.90 11.90
N MET A 31 18.71 -12.86 12.27
CA MET A 31 17.87 -11.71 11.94
C MET A 31 18.54 -10.43 12.46
N PRO A 32 18.62 -9.38 11.64
CA PRO A 32 19.25 -8.13 12.04
C PRO A 32 18.51 -7.55 13.25
N THR A 33 19.23 -7.35 14.34
CA THR A 33 18.70 -6.72 15.55
C THR A 33 19.05 -5.24 15.55
N ARG A 34 18.11 -4.41 15.98
CA ARG A 34 18.33 -2.97 16.12
C ARG A 34 17.69 -2.46 17.40
N ASN A 35 18.45 -1.67 18.15
CA ASN A 35 17.93 -1.02 19.35
C ASN A 35 17.07 0.17 18.95
N VAL A 36 15.86 0.24 19.52
CA VAL A 36 14.92 1.33 19.31
C VAL A 36 14.57 1.92 20.67
N VAL A 37 14.60 3.24 20.77
CA VAL A 37 14.13 3.96 21.95
C VAL A 37 12.66 4.29 21.74
N LEU A 38 11.83 3.86 22.68
CA LEU A 38 10.39 4.13 22.66
C LEU A 38 10.05 5.24 23.65
N THR A 39 9.01 5.99 23.29
CA THR A 39 8.32 6.86 24.23
C THR A 39 7.49 6.04 25.22
N ASP A 40 7.11 6.64 26.35
CA ASP A 40 6.26 5.99 27.36
C ASP A 40 4.95 5.50 26.74
N HIS A 41 4.30 6.36 25.94
CA HIS A 41 3.05 6.03 25.24
C HIS A 41 3.17 4.82 24.31
N GLN A 42 4.27 4.73 23.54
CA GLN A 42 4.51 3.59 22.64
C GLN A 42 4.74 2.30 23.43
N SER A 43 5.45 2.39 24.56
CA SER A 43 5.70 1.25 25.44
C SER A 43 4.39 0.72 26.03
N GLU A 44 3.54 1.61 26.57
CA GLU A 44 2.21 1.26 27.08
C GLU A 44 1.30 0.65 26.02
N LEU A 45 1.34 1.17 24.79
CA LEU A 45 0.58 0.62 23.67
C LEU A 45 1.02 -0.82 23.36
N ILE A 46 2.34 -1.04 23.25
CA ILE A 46 2.90 -2.36 22.98
C ILE A 46 2.56 -3.34 24.09
N GLU A 47 2.73 -2.94 25.35
CA GLU A 47 2.37 -3.76 26.51
C GLU A 47 0.90 -4.16 26.47
N ARG A 48 -0.02 -3.20 26.25
CA ARG A 48 -1.45 -3.48 26.13
C ARG A 48 -1.76 -4.48 25.01
N LEU A 49 -1.12 -4.33 23.85
CA LEU A 49 -1.30 -5.21 22.71
C LEU A 49 -0.82 -6.64 22.99
N VAL A 50 0.32 -6.78 23.67
CA VAL A 50 0.86 -8.10 24.06
C VAL A 50 0.03 -8.73 25.18
N THR A 51 -0.29 -7.99 26.24
CA THR A 51 -1.09 -8.48 27.36
C THR A 51 -2.50 -8.87 26.93
N SER A 52 -3.07 -8.21 25.91
CA SER A 52 -4.36 -8.63 25.34
C SER A 52 -4.32 -10.00 24.63
N GLY A 53 -3.13 -10.55 24.39
CA GLY A 53 -2.94 -11.80 23.65
C GLY A 53 -3.03 -11.65 22.13
N ARG A 54 -3.26 -10.44 21.62
CA ARG A 54 -3.33 -10.17 20.17
C ARG A 54 -1.97 -10.38 19.48
N TYR A 55 -0.88 -10.16 20.21
CA TYR A 55 0.48 -10.37 19.74
C TYR A 55 1.27 -11.11 20.83
N GLN A 56 2.17 -12.00 20.44
CA GLN A 56 2.95 -12.81 21.39
C GLN A 56 4.06 -12.00 22.05
N ASN A 57 4.60 -11.00 21.36
CA ASN A 57 5.68 -10.17 21.86
C ASN A 57 5.70 -8.80 21.19
N ALA A 58 6.43 -7.87 21.82
CA ALA A 58 6.60 -6.50 21.35
C ALA A 58 7.15 -6.41 19.93
N SER A 59 7.92 -7.41 19.55
CA SER A 59 8.62 -7.41 18.30
C SER A 59 7.73 -7.79 17.12
N GLU A 60 6.78 -8.69 17.33
CA GLU A 60 5.69 -8.94 16.39
C GLU A 60 4.86 -7.68 16.15
N VAL A 61 4.53 -6.94 17.21
CA VAL A 61 3.82 -5.65 17.12
C VAL A 61 4.59 -4.65 16.25
N LEU A 62 5.90 -4.53 16.46
CA LEU A 62 6.73 -3.62 15.68
C LEU A 62 6.86 -4.05 14.21
N ARG A 63 6.94 -5.36 13.94
CA ARG A 63 7.01 -5.91 12.58
C ARG A 63 5.75 -5.57 11.81
N GLU A 64 4.61 -5.81 12.44
CA GLU A 64 3.32 -5.46 11.87
C GLU A 64 3.17 -3.95 11.69
N GLY A 65 3.64 -3.16 12.65
CA GLY A 65 3.68 -1.70 12.54
C GLY A 65 4.46 -1.21 11.33
N LEU A 66 5.64 -1.80 11.06
CA LEU A 66 6.44 -1.48 9.88
C LEU A 66 5.76 -1.92 8.59
N ARG A 67 5.16 -3.12 8.56
CA ARG A 67 4.41 -3.62 7.40
C ARG A 67 3.24 -2.69 7.04
N LEU A 68 2.55 -2.14 8.04
CA LEU A 68 1.46 -1.18 7.81
C LEU A 68 1.97 0.13 7.20
N ILE A 69 3.16 0.59 7.58
CA ILE A 69 3.80 1.77 6.97
C ILE A 69 4.13 1.47 5.50
N GLU A 70 4.77 0.33 5.22
CA GLU A 70 5.13 -0.07 3.85
C GLU A 70 3.90 -0.17 2.94
N VAL A 71 2.83 -0.81 3.40
CA VAL A 71 1.57 -0.91 2.63
C VAL A 71 0.99 0.48 2.35
N ARG A 72 0.98 1.37 3.34
CA ARG A 72 0.48 2.72 3.16
C ARG A 72 1.31 3.50 2.15
N ASP A 73 2.63 3.41 2.22
CA ASP A 73 3.53 4.08 1.29
C ASP A 73 3.32 3.57 -0.15
N MET A 74 3.13 2.26 -0.33
CA MET A 74 2.79 1.68 -1.63
C MET A 74 1.46 2.20 -2.18
N GLU A 75 0.42 2.27 -1.33
CA GLU A 75 -0.89 2.82 -1.73
C GLU A 75 -0.77 4.29 -2.13
N ASP A 76 -0.04 5.08 -1.36
CA ASP A 76 0.12 6.52 -1.62
C ASP A 76 0.91 6.77 -2.92
N GLN A 77 1.93 5.95 -3.23
CA GLN A 77 2.61 6.00 -4.52
C GLN A 77 1.66 5.64 -5.67
N ALA A 78 0.90 4.55 -5.56
CA ALA A 78 -0.05 4.14 -6.59
C ALA A 78 -1.14 5.20 -6.85
N ARG A 79 -1.63 5.85 -5.79
CA ARG A 79 -2.58 6.97 -5.89
C ARG A 79 -1.97 8.16 -6.62
N LEU A 80 -0.72 8.52 -6.29
CA LEU A 80 -0.02 9.62 -6.95
C LEU A 80 0.26 9.33 -8.43
N GLU A 81 0.65 8.11 -8.77
CA GLU A 81 0.84 7.68 -10.17
C GLU A 81 -0.46 7.76 -10.96
N THR A 82 -1.55 7.26 -10.40
CA THR A 82 -2.89 7.33 -11.00
C THR A 82 -3.31 8.80 -11.23
N LEU A 83 -3.09 9.66 -10.24
CA LEU A 83 -3.41 11.08 -10.35
C LEU A 83 -2.58 11.76 -11.45
N ARG A 84 -1.27 11.50 -11.50
CA ARG A 84 -0.38 12.05 -12.54
C ARG A 84 -0.81 11.59 -13.93
N ALA A 85 -1.19 10.34 -14.09
CA ALA A 85 -1.70 9.82 -15.36
C ALA A 85 -3.00 10.51 -15.77
N ALA A 86 -3.95 10.68 -14.85
CA ALA A 86 -5.21 11.39 -15.13
C ALA A 86 -5.00 12.87 -15.51
N ILE A 87 -4.05 13.54 -14.85
CA ILE A 87 -3.65 14.91 -15.20
C ILE A 87 -3.08 14.95 -16.62
N GLN A 88 -2.20 14.00 -16.97
CA GLN A 88 -1.61 13.96 -18.31
C GLN A 88 -2.68 13.77 -19.39
N VAL A 89 -3.66 12.88 -19.17
CA VAL A 89 -4.82 12.74 -20.07
C VAL A 89 -5.54 14.08 -20.26
N GLY A 90 -5.78 14.82 -19.18
CA GLY A 90 -6.41 16.15 -19.26
C GLY A 90 -5.57 17.18 -20.01
N ILE A 91 -4.24 17.16 -19.84
CA ILE A 91 -3.32 18.03 -20.60
C ILE A 91 -3.39 17.68 -22.09
N ASP A 92 -3.31 16.40 -22.43
CA ASP A 92 -3.37 15.92 -23.81
C ASP A 92 -4.71 16.28 -24.48
N ASP A 93 -5.81 16.22 -23.73
CA ASP A 93 -7.14 16.66 -24.18
C ASP A 93 -7.17 18.17 -24.46
N ILE A 94 -6.58 18.99 -23.59
CA ILE A 94 -6.51 20.44 -23.78
C ILE A 94 -5.66 20.78 -25.02
N GLU A 95 -4.47 20.19 -25.15
CA GLU A 95 -3.57 20.42 -26.28
C GLU A 95 -4.18 19.98 -27.61
N ALA A 96 -4.92 18.88 -27.61
CA ALA A 96 -5.64 18.40 -28.78
C ALA A 96 -6.97 19.14 -29.05
N GLY A 97 -7.36 20.11 -28.22
CA GLY A 97 -8.62 20.84 -28.36
C GLY A 97 -9.87 20.04 -27.99
N ARG A 98 -9.73 18.88 -27.33
CA ARG A 98 -10.83 18.03 -26.85
C ARG A 98 -11.40 18.55 -25.52
N TYR A 99 -11.79 19.82 -25.49
CA TYR A 99 -12.41 20.44 -24.32
C TYR A 99 -13.57 21.36 -24.73
N THR A 100 -14.49 21.60 -23.80
CA THR A 100 -15.56 22.59 -23.97
C THR A 100 -15.38 23.70 -22.94
N VAL A 101 -15.42 24.96 -23.38
CA VAL A 101 -15.42 26.12 -22.47
C VAL A 101 -16.83 26.34 -21.95
N LEU A 102 -17.00 26.41 -20.64
CA LEU A 102 -18.29 26.67 -20.00
C LEU A 102 -18.18 27.96 -19.18
N ARG A 103 -18.96 28.98 -19.55
CA ARG A 103 -19.00 30.31 -18.92
C ARG A 103 -20.21 30.42 -18.00
N GLY A 104 -20.06 29.86 -16.81
CA GLY A 104 -21.01 30.00 -15.71
C GLY A 104 -22.03 28.87 -15.60
N GLU A 105 -22.86 28.97 -14.57
CA GLU A 105 -23.71 27.87 -14.09
C GLU A 105 -24.73 27.38 -15.13
N ARG A 106 -25.34 28.30 -15.88
CA ARG A 106 -26.37 27.95 -16.87
C ARG A 106 -25.80 27.05 -17.96
N GLU A 107 -24.62 27.39 -18.48
CA GLU A 107 -23.97 26.62 -19.53
C GLU A 107 -23.50 25.26 -19.03
N LEU A 108 -22.93 25.22 -17.81
CA LEU A 108 -22.57 23.97 -17.14
C LEU A 108 -23.77 23.03 -16.98
N LYS A 109 -24.90 23.55 -16.48
CA LYS A 109 -26.12 22.75 -16.27
C LYS A 109 -26.67 22.19 -17.57
N SER A 110 -26.70 23.00 -18.63
CA SER A 110 -27.13 22.56 -19.96
C SER A 110 -26.17 21.50 -20.53
N HIS A 111 -24.86 21.68 -20.37
CA HIS A 111 -23.86 20.73 -20.84
C HIS A 111 -23.99 19.37 -20.13
N LEU A 112 -24.06 19.37 -18.79
CA LEU A 112 -24.26 18.15 -18.01
C LEU A 112 -25.57 17.44 -18.35
N LYS A 113 -26.66 18.19 -18.56
CA LYS A 113 -27.95 17.60 -18.98
C LYS A 113 -27.80 16.85 -20.31
N ARG A 114 -27.13 17.45 -21.31
CA ARG A 114 -26.90 16.79 -22.61
C ARG A 114 -26.07 15.52 -22.47
N LEU A 115 -25.00 15.55 -21.66
CA LEU A 115 -24.17 14.36 -21.41
C LEU A 115 -24.97 13.24 -20.74
N ALA A 116 -25.79 13.58 -19.74
CA ALA A 116 -26.66 12.61 -19.07
C ALA A 116 -27.68 12.00 -20.04
N ASP A 117 -28.35 12.84 -20.85
CA ASP A 117 -29.31 12.38 -21.85
C ASP A 117 -28.64 11.46 -22.90
N ALA A 118 -27.43 11.79 -23.36
CA ALA A 118 -26.66 10.98 -24.30
C ALA A 118 -26.24 9.61 -23.72
N ALA A 119 -25.74 9.61 -22.49
CA ALA A 119 -25.35 8.39 -21.78
C ALA A 119 -26.54 7.44 -21.55
N ILE A 120 -27.72 7.98 -21.21
CA ILE A 120 -28.96 7.22 -21.03
C ILE A 120 -29.46 6.65 -22.37
N ALA A 121 -29.32 7.42 -23.45
CA ALA A 121 -29.74 7.00 -24.78
C ALA A 121 -28.76 6.01 -25.46
N GLY A 122 -27.60 5.74 -24.85
CA GLY A 122 -26.56 4.86 -25.42
C GLY A 122 -25.88 5.46 -26.66
N LEU A 123 -25.96 6.77 -26.85
CA LEU A 123 -25.31 7.49 -27.94
C LEU A 123 -23.91 7.94 -27.48
N PRO A 124 -22.87 7.86 -28.34
CA PRO A 124 -21.57 8.42 -28.00
C PRO A 124 -21.74 9.93 -27.76
N ALA A 125 -21.29 10.40 -26.61
CA ALA A 125 -21.21 11.83 -26.33
C ALA A 125 -20.06 12.42 -27.17
N GLU A 126 -20.40 13.20 -28.19
CA GLU A 126 -19.46 14.01 -28.97
C GLU A 126 -19.19 15.37 -28.30
#